data_AF-A0A928GKG7-F1
#
_entry.id   AF-A0A928GKG7-F1
#
_cell.length_a   1.000
_cell.length_b   1.000
_cell.length_c   1.000
_cell.angle_alpha   90.00
_cell.angle_beta   90.00
_cell.angle_gamma   90.00
#
_symmetry.space_group_name_H-M   'P 1'
#
loop_
_entity.id
_entity.type
_entity.pdbx_description
1 polymer ?
#
loop_
_entity_poly.entity_id
_entity_poly.type
_entity_poly.pdbx_seq_one_letter_code
_entity_poly.pdbx_strand_id
1 'polypeptide(L)' 'MELKTYKANEYLSYLADYLIANNKPFTFDGTEIEFTATTAFIKRMQEDDHLLSIIKLQEVIWE' A
#
# COMPACT_ATOMS: atom_id res chain seq x y z
N MET A 1 -17.17 -1.66 -3.62
CA MET A 1 -15.88 -0.93 -3.69
C MET A 1 -14.92 -1.84 -4.41
N GLU A 2 -14.33 -1.36 -5.50
CA GLU A 2 -13.40 -2.15 -6.32
C GLU A 2 -12.07 -2.36 -5.58
N LEU A 3 -11.54 -3.57 -5.64
CA LEU A 3 -10.21 -3.92 -5.12
C LEU A 3 -9.19 -3.77 -6.23
N LYS A 4 -8.08 -3.12 -5.92
CA LYS A 4 -6.94 -2.91 -6.81
C LYS A 4 -5.67 -3.39 -6.11
N THR A 5 -4.70 -3.86 -6.90
CA THR A 5 -3.39 -4.23 -6.38
C THR A 5 -2.45 -3.06 -6.56
N TYR A 6 -1.70 -2.75 -5.50
CA TYR A 6 -0.74 -1.65 -5.44
C TYR A 6 0.64 -2.20 -5.12
N LYS A 7 1.66 -1.61 -5.75
CA LYS A 7 3.08 -1.83 -5.44
C LYS A 7 3.75 -0.55 -4.97
N ALA A 8 4.73 -0.68 -4.08
CA ALA A 8 5.66 0.37 -3.69
C ALA A 8 7.05 -0.21 -3.43
N ASN A 9 8.08 0.56 -3.73
CA ASN A 9 9.48 0.30 -3.37
C ASN A 9 10.05 1.40 -2.42
N GLU A 10 9.29 2.48 -2.25
CA GLU A 10 9.44 3.62 -1.33
C GLU A 10 9.07 3.29 0.12
N TYR A 11 9.87 3.64 1.14
CA TYR A 11 9.43 3.70 2.56
C TYR A 11 8.79 2.40 3.09
N LEU A 12 9.32 1.25 2.68
CA LEU A 12 8.70 -0.07 2.87
C LEU A 12 8.41 -0.43 4.32
N SER A 13 9.27 -0.05 5.27
CA SER A 13 9.03 -0.31 6.70
C SER A 13 7.76 0.39 7.20
N TYR A 14 7.57 1.67 6.84
CA TYR A 14 6.37 2.42 7.24
C TYR A 14 5.12 1.86 6.60
N LEU A 15 5.19 1.49 5.32
CA LEU A 15 4.09 0.86 4.63
C LEU A 15 3.73 -0.49 5.27
N ALA A 16 4.71 -1.34 5.55
CA ALA A 16 4.50 -2.63 6.21
C ALA A 16 3.85 -2.46 7.59
N ASP A 17 4.35 -1.54 8.41
CA ASP A 17 3.81 -1.28 9.75
C ASP A 17 2.34 -0.85 9.68
N TYR A 18 2.00 0.05 8.76
CA TYR A 18 0.61 0.49 8.57
C TYR A 18 -0.29 -0.66 8.07
N LEU A 19 0.19 -1.47 7.13
CA LEU A 19 -0.55 -2.62 6.61
C LEU A 19 -0.79 -3.66 7.71
N ILE A 20 0.21 -3.96 8.54
CA ILE A 20 0.09 -4.84 9.71
C ILE A 20 -0.93 -4.29 10.70
N ALA A 21 -0.82 -3.02 11.08
CA ALA A 21 -1.74 -2.37 12.02
C ALA A 21 -3.20 -2.40 11.53
N ASN A 22 -3.41 -2.40 10.21
CA ASN A 22 -4.72 -2.45 9.57
C ASN A 22 -5.16 -3.87 9.13
N ASN A 23 -4.44 -4.91 9.54
CA ASN A 23 -4.69 -6.31 9.14
C ASN A 23 -4.82 -6.46 7.61
N LYS A 24 -3.96 -5.79 6.85
CA LYS A 24 -3.86 -5.92 5.40
C LYS A 24 -2.74 -6.86 5.00
N PRO A 25 -3.07 -8.02 4.38
CA PRO A 25 -2.06 -8.89 3.80
C PRO A 25 -1.28 -8.18 2.71
N PHE A 26 0.02 -8.46 2.65
CA PHE A 26 0.92 -7.98 1.63
C PHE A 26 2.02 -9.02 1.37
N THR A 27 2.68 -8.91 0.23
CA THR A 27 3.89 -9.65 -0.09
C THR A 27 5.08 -8.69 -0.10
N PHE A 28 6.26 -9.20 0.24
CA PHE A 28 7.52 -8.47 0.15
C PHE A 28 8.55 -9.39 -0.51
N ASP A 29 9.11 -8.96 -1.64
CA ASP A 29 10.06 -9.76 -2.43
C ASP A 29 11.54 -9.43 -2.14
N GLY A 30 11.80 -8.53 -1.20
CA GLY A 30 13.12 -7.99 -0.89
C GLY A 30 13.34 -6.57 -1.43
N THR A 31 12.53 -6.12 -2.39
CA THR A 31 12.67 -4.82 -3.05
C THR A 31 11.38 -4.02 -3.13
N GLU A 32 10.22 -4.69 -3.18
CA GLU A 32 8.91 -4.04 -3.23
C GLU A 32 7.89 -4.73 -2.34
N ILE A 33 6.94 -3.95 -1.84
CA ILE A 33 5.73 -4.43 -1.20
C ILE A 33 4.60 -4.39 -2.22
N GLU A 34 3.86 -5.49 -2.34
CA GLU A 34 2.61 -5.56 -3.11
C GLU A 34 1.43 -5.91 -2.18
N PHE A 35 0.30 -5.21 -2.34
CA PHE A 35 -0.91 -5.46 -1.54
C PHE A 35 -2.18 -5.09 -2.31
N THR A 36 -3.29 -5.75 -1.96
CA THR A 36 -4.60 -5.46 -2.54
C THR A 36 -5.45 -4.63 -1.57
N ALA A 37 -5.97 -3.50 -2.04
CA ALA A 37 -6.78 -2.58 -1.25
C ALA A 37 -7.85 -1.88 -2.08
N THR A 38 -8.81 -1.24 -1.42
CA THR A 38 -9.77 -0.35 -2.09
C THR A 38 -9.18 1.05 -2.21
N THR A 39 -9.64 1.83 -3.17
CA THR A 39 -9.29 3.26 -3.27
C THR A 39 -9.62 4.05 -2.00
N ALA A 40 -10.70 3.70 -1.31
CA ALA A 40 -11.05 4.29 -0.02
C ALA A 40 -10.02 3.99 1.08
N PHE A 41 -9.45 2.78 1.09
CA PHE A 41 -8.38 2.43 2.01
C PHE A 41 -7.11 3.24 1.73
N ILE A 42 -6.72 3.38 0.46
CA ILE A 42 -5.57 4.18 0.06
C ILE A 42 -5.75 5.64 0.46
N LYS A 43 -6.92 6.22 0.18
CA LYS A 43 -7.21 7.60 0.56
C LYS A 43 -7.07 7.81 2.06
N ARG A 44 -7.65 6.94 2.88
CA ARG A 44 -7.52 7.00 4.34
C ARG A 44 -6.06 6.87 4.78
N MET A 45 -5.31 5.93 4.21
CA MET A 45 -3.89 5.76 4.50
C MET A 45 -3.08 7.04 4.27
N GLN A 46 -3.37 7.76 3.18
CA GLN A 46 -2.70 9.02 2.86
C GLN A 46 -3.17 10.20 3.72
N GLU A 47 -4.36 10.12 4.31
CA GLU A 47 -4.91 11.13 5.24
C GLU A 47 -4.42 10.92 6.68
N ASP A 48 -4.22 9.67 7.10
CA ASP A 48 -3.85 9.31 8.48
C ASP A 48 -2.38 9.65 8.80
N ASP A 49 -1.46 9.58 7.81
CA ASP A 49 -0.04 9.83 8.02
C ASP A 49 0.62 10.55 6.83
N HIS A 50 1.27 11.67 7.12
CA HIS A 50 2.05 12.44 6.14
C HIS A 50 3.12 11.60 5.44
N LEU A 51 3.82 10.69 6.15
CA LEU A 51 4.83 9.83 5.54
C LEU A 51 4.21 8.79 4.60
N LEU A 52 3.01 8.32 4.89
CA LEU A 52 2.27 7.44 3.97
C LEU A 52 1.73 8.20 2.75
N SER A 53 1.43 9.50 2.91
CA SER A 53 0.96 10.36 1.83
C SER A 53 1.99 10.56 0.71
N ILE A 54 3.29 10.48 1.03
CA ILE A 54 4.38 10.63 0.05
C ILE A 54 4.76 9.33 -0.65
N ILE A 55 4.24 8.17 -0.20
CA ILE A 55 4.51 6.88 -0.82
C ILE A 55 3.87 6.83 -2.20
N LYS A 56 4.69 6.62 -3.23
CA LYS A 56 4.23 6.43 -4.61
C LYS A 56 3.72 5.00 -4.79
N LEU A 57 2.39 4.86 -4.84
CA LEU A 57 1.73 3.60 -5.15
C LEU A 57 1.52 3.46 -6.65
N GLN A 58 1.93 2.32 -7.20
CA GLN A 58 1.66 1.95 -8.58
C GLN A 58 0.55 0.91 -8.63
N GLU A 59 -0.53 1.18 -9.37
CA GLU A 59 -1.58 0.19 -9.59
C GLU A 59 -1.10 -0.88 -10.57
N VAL A 60 -1.24 -2.15 -10.19
CA VAL A 60 -0.90 -3.31 -11.02
C VAL A 60 -2.11 -3.66 -11.88
N ILE A 61 -1.94 -3.61 -13.19
CA ILE A 61 -2.93 -4.04 -14.17
C ILE A 61 -2.46 -5.39 -14.72
N TRP A 62 -3.22 -6.45 -14.46
CA TRP A 62 -2.97 -7.76 -15.05
C TRP A 62 -3.64 -7.79 -16.44
N GLU A 63 -2.85 -8.09 -17.47
CA GLU A 63 -3.33 -8.31 -18.85
C GLU A 63 -4.05 -9.65 -19.02
#